data_AF-A0AAW0A800-F1
#
_entry.id   AF-A0AAW0A800-F1
#
_cell.length_a   1.000
_cell.length_b   1.000
_cell.length_c   1.000
_cell.angle_alpha   90.00
_cell.angle_beta   90.00
_cell.angle_gamma   90.00
#
_symmetry.space_group_name_H-M   'P 1'
#
loop_
_entity.id
_entity.type
_entity.pdbx_description
1 polymer ?
#
loop_
_entity_poly.entity_id
_entity_poly.type
_entity_poly.pdbx_seq_one_letter_code
_entity_poly.pdbx_strand_id
1 'polypeptide(L)'
;QVRIPVEVKKAWPELIWQAGTYARALRSATLERAFRLVFGYNQATCDFRVLIFHNGGLAVSLPCDLRSPSGRKDVVRMLWPVFLWQDAEDAGFPSFTDGDHLALDGSDNTDCIARRVAILSHSLTCRGRGTLVIKAQLCLPTKTATQSVSFIGLQPETCLNACVAPEFRTLGAAFTPEDGLEVFQSAASRFRIAPKGSAPSSAPDSCVVRVSSPKTSGPGPLNETAMASACSGLFGLPITQTWFQACFKSGRPVSSALFEPTENGNDTSVHWSFSKDSKVNPDPDRRPMIICIMKEEGMSLERCAGAEDLCESILHALLGAKLSI
;
A
#
# COMPACT_ATOMS: atom_id res chain seq x y z
N GLN A 1 -15.37 5.63 5.57
CA GLN A 1 -16.02 4.45 6.21
C GLN A 1 -15.20 3.20 5.92
N VAL A 2 -14.82 2.41 6.92
CA VAL A 2 -14.15 1.11 6.74
C VAL A 2 -15.21 0.00 6.69
N ARG A 3 -15.21 -0.83 5.66
CA ARG A 3 -16.05 -2.04 5.58
C ARG A 3 -15.19 -3.26 5.85
N ILE A 4 -15.56 -4.05 6.87
CA ILE A 4 -14.83 -5.26 7.27
C ILE A 4 -15.77 -6.46 7.03
N PRO A 5 -15.49 -7.31 6.03
CA PRO A 5 -16.25 -8.52 5.81
C PRO A 5 -16.05 -9.50 6.97
N VAL A 6 -17.09 -10.30 7.22
CA VAL A 6 -17.05 -11.42 8.17
C VAL A 6 -17.43 -12.66 7.40
N GLU A 7 -16.60 -13.70 7.45
CA GLU A 7 -16.88 -14.98 6.82
C GLU A 7 -17.01 -16.07 7.87
N VAL A 8 -18.04 -16.92 7.70
CA VAL A 8 -18.42 -17.96 8.65
C VAL A 8 -18.56 -19.29 7.93
N LYS A 9 -17.73 -20.28 8.28
CA LYS A 9 -17.74 -21.63 7.70
C LYS A 9 -17.37 -22.69 8.74
N LYS A 10 -17.46 -23.97 8.38
CA LYS A 10 -17.04 -25.10 9.23
C LYS A 10 -15.57 -25.51 9.02
N ALA A 11 -14.96 -25.11 7.91
CA ALA A 11 -13.60 -25.46 7.56
C ALA A 11 -12.81 -24.21 7.14
N TRP A 12 -11.60 -24.07 7.67
CA TRP A 12 -10.73 -22.92 7.37
C TRP A 12 -10.34 -22.78 5.89
N PRO A 13 -10.03 -23.85 5.13
CA PRO A 13 -9.73 -23.72 3.72
C PRO A 13 -10.85 -23.01 2.94
N GLU A 14 -12.10 -23.47 3.10
CA GLU A 14 -13.27 -22.86 2.44
C GLU A 14 -13.49 -21.42 2.88
N LEU A 15 -13.37 -21.15 4.18
CA LEU A 15 -13.48 -19.81 4.76
C LEU A 15 -12.49 -18.85 4.10
N ILE A 16 -11.22 -19.25 4.00
CA ILE A 16 -10.14 -18.42 3.47
C ILE A 16 -10.31 -18.16 1.97
N TRP A 17 -10.77 -19.15 1.21
CA TRP A 17 -11.11 -18.97 -0.20
C TRP A 17 -12.20 -17.91 -0.41
N GLN A 18 -13.26 -17.96 0.41
CA GLN A 18 -14.34 -16.99 0.34
C GLN A 18 -13.90 -15.61 0.85
N ALA A 19 -13.19 -15.54 1.97
CA ALA A 19 -12.60 -14.31 2.51
C ALA A 19 -11.66 -13.64 1.50
N GLY A 20 -10.86 -14.42 0.77
CA GLY A 20 -10.01 -13.93 -0.32
C GLY A 20 -10.80 -13.34 -1.47
N THR A 21 -12.02 -13.84 -1.75
CA THR A 21 -12.92 -13.23 -2.73
C THR A 21 -13.42 -11.87 -2.27
N TYR A 22 -13.76 -11.71 -0.98
CA TYR A 22 -14.10 -10.39 -0.44
C TYR A 22 -12.90 -9.44 -0.46
N ALA A 23 -11.70 -9.92 -0.11
CA ALA A 23 -10.49 -9.11 -0.17
C ALA A 23 -10.21 -8.62 -1.60
N ARG A 24 -10.40 -9.47 -2.62
CA ARG A 24 -10.31 -9.07 -4.05
C ARG A 24 -11.35 -8.02 -4.40
N ALA A 25 -12.60 -8.20 -3.99
CA ALA A 25 -13.67 -7.24 -4.24
C ALA A 25 -13.40 -5.88 -3.58
N LEU A 26 -12.97 -5.88 -2.31
CA LEU A 26 -12.55 -4.67 -1.60
C LEU A 26 -11.37 -3.99 -2.26
N ARG A 27 -10.43 -4.76 -2.84
CA ARG A 27 -9.32 -4.20 -3.61
C ARG A 27 -9.79 -3.56 -4.91
N SER A 28 -10.79 -4.12 -5.56
CA SER A 28 -11.41 -3.49 -6.72
C SER A 28 -12.14 -2.20 -6.38
N ALA A 29 -12.70 -2.11 -5.17
CA ALA A 29 -13.43 -0.94 -4.71
C ALA A 29 -12.52 0.17 -4.14
N THR A 30 -11.36 -0.20 -3.58
CA THR A 30 -10.40 0.74 -2.97
C THR A 30 -9.01 0.30 -3.38
N LEU A 31 -8.34 1.07 -4.24
CA LEU A 31 -7.10 0.66 -4.89
C LEU A 31 -5.88 0.86 -3.98
N GLU A 32 -6.00 1.85 -3.09
CA GLU A 32 -4.88 2.51 -2.44
C GLU A 32 -4.45 1.80 -1.15
N ARG A 33 -5.33 1.03 -0.53
CA ARG A 33 -5.00 0.38 0.75
C ARG A 33 -3.90 -0.69 0.61
N ALA A 34 -2.95 -0.68 1.52
CA ALA A 34 -1.86 -1.64 1.64
C ALA A 34 -2.33 -3.06 2.01
N PHE A 35 -3.42 -3.18 2.77
CA PHE A 35 -3.99 -4.47 3.20
C PHE A 35 -5.52 -4.46 3.29
N ARG A 36 -6.15 -5.64 3.36
CA ARG A 36 -7.58 -5.83 3.57
C ARG A 36 -7.82 -6.71 4.79
N LEU A 37 -8.60 -6.19 5.73
CA LEU A 37 -9.00 -6.87 6.94
C LEU A 37 -10.29 -7.65 6.70
N VAL A 38 -10.31 -8.93 7.07
CA VAL A 38 -11.50 -9.79 7.08
C VAL A 38 -11.52 -10.55 8.41
N PHE A 39 -12.70 -10.72 9.00
CA PHE A 39 -12.87 -11.58 10.17
C PHE A 39 -13.34 -12.97 9.75
N GLY A 40 -12.70 -14.00 10.29
CA GLY A 40 -13.07 -15.39 10.06
C GLY A 40 -13.59 -16.05 11.33
N TYR A 41 -14.71 -16.74 11.23
CA TYR A 41 -15.25 -17.58 12.30
C TYR A 41 -15.49 -19.02 11.83
N ASN A 42 -14.81 -19.96 12.48
CA ASN A 42 -14.99 -21.38 12.25
C ASN A 42 -16.06 -21.94 13.20
N GLN A 43 -17.23 -22.30 12.68
CA GLN A 43 -18.36 -22.82 13.46
C GLN A 43 -18.10 -24.21 14.07
N ALA A 44 -17.26 -25.03 13.44
CA ALA A 44 -17.01 -26.39 13.93
C ALA A 44 -16.10 -26.39 15.16
N THR A 45 -15.08 -25.54 15.15
CA THR A 45 -14.12 -25.41 16.26
C THR A 45 -14.48 -24.27 17.22
N CYS A 46 -15.42 -23.41 16.85
CA CYS A 46 -15.76 -22.16 17.54
C CYS A 46 -14.58 -21.17 17.64
N ASP A 47 -13.67 -21.19 16.68
CA ASP A 47 -12.50 -20.32 16.65
C ASP A 47 -12.74 -19.05 15.83
N PHE A 48 -12.29 -17.92 16.36
CA PHE A 48 -12.20 -16.65 15.65
C PHE A 48 -10.75 -16.41 15.18
N ARG A 49 -10.58 -15.84 13.98
CA ARG A 49 -9.30 -15.34 13.47
C ARG A 49 -9.45 -14.02 12.74
N VAL A 50 -8.42 -13.19 12.83
CA VAL A 50 -8.25 -12.00 12.00
C VAL A 50 -7.43 -12.38 10.76
N LEU A 51 -7.92 -12.03 9.58
CA LEU A 51 -7.31 -12.30 8.28
C LEU A 51 -6.89 -10.97 7.63
N ILE A 52 -5.60 -10.84 7.31
CA ILE A 52 -5.03 -9.65 6.66
C ILE A 52 -4.49 -10.05 5.30
N PHE A 53 -5.19 -9.65 4.24
CA PHE A 53 -4.77 -9.88 2.86
C PHE A 53 -3.93 -8.69 2.39
N HIS A 54 -2.73 -8.94 1.89
CA HIS A 54 -1.79 -7.93 1.39
C HIS A 54 -1.06 -8.45 0.14
N ASN A 55 -0.27 -7.62 -0.55
CA ASN A 55 0.40 -8.03 -1.80
C ASN A 55 1.31 -9.26 -1.65
N GLY A 56 1.91 -9.44 -0.48
CA GLY A 56 2.69 -10.64 -0.13
C GLY A 56 1.87 -11.92 0.07
N GLY A 57 0.56 -11.83 0.31
CA GLY A 57 -0.30 -12.98 0.59
C GLY A 57 -1.28 -12.72 1.72
N LEU A 58 -1.33 -13.65 2.68
CA LEU A 58 -2.25 -13.64 3.80
C LEU A 58 -1.48 -13.79 5.11
N ALA A 59 -1.71 -12.86 6.03
CA ALA A 59 -1.35 -12.97 7.43
C ALA A 59 -2.60 -13.31 8.26
N VAL A 60 -2.46 -14.20 9.22
CA VAL A 60 -3.56 -14.76 10.01
C VAL A 60 -3.20 -14.69 11.49
N SER A 61 -4.16 -14.28 12.34
CA SER A 61 -3.96 -14.35 13.79
C SER A 61 -3.94 -15.80 14.29
N LEU A 62 -3.46 -15.98 15.52
CA LEU A 62 -3.72 -17.21 16.27
C LEU A 62 -5.24 -17.46 16.39
N PRO A 63 -5.67 -18.73 16.45
CA PRO A 63 -7.07 -19.07 16.70
C PRO A 63 -7.49 -18.65 18.11
N CYS A 64 -8.61 -17.96 18.22
CA CYS A 64 -9.22 -17.61 19.50
C CYS A 64 -10.48 -18.44 19.74
N ASP A 65 -10.41 -19.42 20.65
CA ASP A 65 -11.56 -20.27 21.00
C ASP A 65 -12.61 -19.45 21.78
N LEU A 66 -13.74 -19.15 21.14
CA LEU A 66 -14.81 -18.35 21.72
C LEU A 66 -15.57 -19.05 22.86
N ARG A 67 -15.42 -20.37 23.02
CA ARG A 67 -15.99 -21.11 24.15
C ARG A 67 -15.23 -20.78 25.44
N SER A 68 -13.93 -20.54 25.32
CA SER A 68 -13.07 -20.19 26.44
C SER A 68 -13.20 -18.70 26.83
N PRO A 69 -13.22 -18.36 28.13
CA PRO A 69 -13.16 -16.97 28.57
C PRO A 69 -11.90 -16.23 28.11
N SER A 70 -10.76 -16.93 28.00
CA SER A 70 -9.49 -16.38 27.51
C SER A 70 -9.60 -16.01 26.03
N GLY A 71 -10.09 -16.92 25.18
CA GLY A 71 -10.25 -16.64 23.75
C GLY A 71 -11.20 -15.47 23.47
N ARG A 72 -12.27 -15.31 24.25
CA ARG A 72 -13.13 -14.11 24.15
C ARG A 72 -12.38 -12.82 24.50
N LYS A 73 -11.52 -12.83 25.53
CA LYS A 73 -10.66 -11.68 25.87
C LYS A 73 -9.65 -11.39 24.75
N ASP A 74 -9.10 -12.41 24.13
CA ASP A 74 -8.13 -12.25 23.03
C ASP A 74 -8.81 -11.66 21.78
N VAL A 75 -10.05 -12.02 21.48
CA VAL A 75 -10.83 -11.35 20.43
C VAL A 75 -11.02 -9.87 20.73
N VAL A 76 -11.41 -9.51 21.96
CA VAL A 76 -11.54 -8.09 22.35
C VAL A 76 -10.21 -7.36 22.18
N ARG A 77 -9.10 -7.97 22.62
CA ARG A 77 -7.75 -7.40 22.46
C ARG A 77 -7.35 -7.19 21.00
N MET A 78 -7.75 -8.09 20.09
CA MET A 78 -7.48 -7.94 18.65
C MET A 78 -8.36 -6.89 17.98
N LEU A 79 -9.61 -6.76 18.41
CA LEU A 79 -10.54 -5.78 17.85
C LEU A 79 -10.28 -4.37 18.39
N TRP A 80 -9.76 -4.24 19.60
CA TRP A 80 -9.54 -2.97 20.26
C TRP A 80 -8.64 -2.01 19.44
N PRO A 81 -7.47 -2.43 18.91
CA PRO A 81 -6.69 -1.59 18.00
C PRO A 81 -7.47 -1.10 16.77
N VAL A 82 -8.34 -1.92 16.20
CA VAL A 82 -9.17 -1.56 15.03
C VAL A 82 -10.20 -0.49 15.41
N PHE A 83 -10.76 -0.56 16.62
CA PHE A 83 -11.65 0.48 17.14
C PHE A 83 -10.92 1.77 17.50
N LEU A 84 -9.62 1.70 17.79
CA LEU A 84 -8.77 2.84 18.11
C LEU A 84 -8.10 3.48 16.88
N TRP A 85 -8.38 3.02 15.67
CA TRP A 85 -7.90 3.67 14.45
C TRP A 85 -8.33 5.14 14.42
N GLN A 86 -7.36 6.04 14.39
CA GLN A 86 -7.58 7.49 14.43
C GLN A 86 -7.52 8.08 13.04
N ASP A 87 -6.68 7.53 12.17
CA ASP A 87 -6.48 8.03 10.82
C ASP A 87 -6.64 6.95 9.74
N ALA A 88 -6.49 7.38 8.48
CA ALA A 88 -6.62 6.48 7.35
C ALA A 88 -5.43 5.50 7.24
N GLU A 89 -4.25 5.86 7.74
CA GLU A 89 -3.06 5.00 7.71
C GLU A 89 -3.23 3.76 8.58
N ASP A 90 -3.85 3.94 9.75
CA ASP A 90 -4.22 2.83 10.64
C ASP A 90 -5.08 1.77 9.93
N ALA A 91 -5.98 2.21 9.04
CA ALA A 91 -6.82 1.36 8.21
C ALA A 91 -6.15 0.87 6.90
N GLY A 92 -4.85 1.15 6.76
CA GLY A 92 -4.00 0.74 5.65
C GLY A 92 -4.00 1.67 4.45
N PHE A 93 -4.59 2.87 4.51
CA PHE A 93 -4.49 3.86 3.42
C PHE A 93 -3.17 4.63 3.55
N PRO A 94 -2.25 4.53 2.60
CA PRO A 94 -1.00 5.28 2.66
C PRO A 94 -1.25 6.79 2.66
N SER A 95 -0.55 7.55 3.50
CA SER A 95 -0.63 9.03 3.54
C SER A 95 -0.29 9.71 2.22
N PHE A 96 0.54 9.10 1.39
CA PHE A 96 0.93 9.70 0.12
C PHE A 96 -0.25 9.80 -0.88
N THR A 97 -1.43 9.25 -0.59
CA THR A 97 -2.59 9.37 -1.47
C THR A 97 -3.92 9.40 -0.73
N ASP A 98 -4.84 10.24 -1.20
CA ASP A 98 -6.24 10.26 -0.77
C ASP A 98 -7.16 9.50 -1.74
N GLY A 99 -6.58 8.87 -2.78
CA GLY A 99 -7.28 8.27 -3.91
C GLY A 99 -7.27 9.15 -5.16
N ASP A 100 -7.46 10.45 -5.03
CA ASP A 100 -7.52 11.37 -6.17
C ASP A 100 -6.23 12.15 -6.37
N HIS A 101 -5.43 12.32 -5.33
CA HIS A 101 -4.15 13.00 -5.30
C HIS A 101 -3.05 12.05 -4.86
N LEU A 102 -1.84 12.26 -5.38
CA LEU A 102 -0.64 11.53 -5.02
C LEU A 102 0.49 12.52 -4.70
N ALA A 103 1.06 12.38 -3.52
CA ALA A 103 2.29 13.02 -3.10
C ALA A 103 3.49 12.35 -3.80
N LEU A 104 4.24 13.12 -4.58
CA LEU A 104 5.27 12.58 -5.48
C LEU A 104 6.69 12.50 -4.89
N ASP A 105 6.89 12.90 -3.63
CA ASP A 105 8.19 12.74 -2.94
C ASP A 105 8.13 11.83 -1.71
N GLY A 106 6.97 11.22 -1.44
CA GLY A 106 6.77 10.30 -0.33
C GLY A 106 6.79 10.95 1.06
N SER A 107 6.91 12.28 1.17
CA SER A 107 6.70 13.01 2.42
C SER A 107 5.30 13.62 2.49
N ASP A 108 4.82 13.94 3.70
CA ASP A 108 3.55 14.67 3.88
C ASP A 108 3.60 16.13 3.41
N ASN A 109 4.79 16.63 3.08
CA ASN A 109 5.05 18.05 2.91
C ASN A 109 5.53 18.37 1.47
N THR A 110 4.95 17.69 0.49
CA THR A 110 5.39 17.81 -0.91
C THR A 110 4.77 19.04 -1.55
N ASP A 111 5.63 19.86 -2.14
CA ASP A 111 5.22 20.90 -3.08
C ASP A 111 4.63 20.30 -4.37
N CYS A 112 4.83 19.00 -4.66
CA CYS A 112 4.41 18.38 -5.91
C CYS A 112 3.30 17.33 -5.69
N ILE A 113 2.07 17.72 -6.02
CA ILE A 113 0.89 16.85 -5.94
C ILE A 113 0.49 16.47 -7.37
N ALA A 114 0.31 15.19 -7.64
CA ALA A 114 -0.26 14.72 -8.89
C ALA A 114 -1.74 14.38 -8.69
N ARG A 115 -2.63 15.00 -9.47
CA ARG A 115 -4.05 14.64 -9.48
C ARG A 115 -4.30 13.52 -10.49
N ARG A 116 -4.90 12.42 -10.05
CA ARG A 116 -5.36 11.32 -10.89
C ARG A 116 -6.40 11.83 -11.90
N VAL A 117 -6.11 11.64 -13.18
CA VAL A 117 -7.00 11.99 -14.29
C VAL A 117 -7.72 10.75 -14.79
N ALA A 118 -7.00 9.65 -14.96
CA ALA A 118 -7.55 8.39 -15.45
C ALA A 118 -6.76 7.19 -14.91
N ILE A 119 -7.42 6.05 -14.81
CA ILE A 119 -6.77 4.76 -14.57
C ILE A 119 -6.50 4.13 -15.93
N LEU A 120 -5.23 3.97 -16.29
CA LEU A 120 -4.80 3.37 -17.56
C LEU A 120 -4.74 1.84 -17.46
N SER A 121 -4.32 1.32 -16.30
CA SER A 121 -4.27 -0.12 -16.06
C SER A 121 -4.37 -0.41 -14.58
N HIS A 122 -5.04 -1.51 -14.23
CA HIS A 122 -5.09 -2.00 -12.86
C HIS A 122 -5.13 -3.52 -12.82
N SER A 123 -4.13 -4.12 -12.19
CA SER A 123 -4.03 -5.56 -11.97
C SER A 123 -4.56 -5.92 -10.59
N LEU A 124 -5.76 -6.51 -10.57
CA LEU A 124 -6.44 -7.00 -9.37
C LEU A 124 -5.81 -8.30 -8.87
N THR A 125 -4.79 -8.20 -8.03
CA THR A 125 -4.17 -9.37 -7.40
C THR A 125 -4.32 -9.33 -5.89
N CYS A 126 -4.69 -10.44 -5.24
CA CYS A 126 -4.59 -10.58 -3.78
C CYS A 126 -3.21 -11.05 -3.31
N ARG A 127 -2.41 -11.61 -4.22
CA ARG A 127 -1.01 -11.98 -4.01
C ARG A 127 -0.24 -11.69 -5.29
N GLY A 128 0.98 -11.20 -5.17
CA GLY A 128 1.83 -10.90 -6.30
C GLY A 128 2.08 -9.40 -6.44
N ARG A 129 2.48 -9.00 -7.65
CA ARG A 129 3.02 -7.66 -7.88
C ARG A 129 2.02 -6.55 -7.64
N GLY A 130 0.74 -6.72 -7.97
CA GLY A 130 -0.29 -5.68 -7.89
C GLY A 130 0.16 -4.36 -8.55
N THR A 131 -0.23 -4.12 -9.79
CA THR A 131 0.18 -2.90 -10.53
C THR A 131 -1.02 -1.99 -10.77
N LEU A 132 -0.87 -0.72 -10.46
CA LEU A 132 -1.78 0.36 -10.82
C LEU A 132 -1.02 1.36 -11.69
N VAL A 133 -1.56 1.67 -12.87
CA VAL A 133 -1.03 2.69 -13.77
C VAL A 133 -2.11 3.74 -13.95
N ILE A 134 -1.79 4.98 -13.63
CA ILE A 134 -2.69 6.12 -13.75
C ILE A 134 -2.06 7.19 -14.63
N LYS A 135 -2.91 7.88 -15.37
CA LYS A 135 -2.58 9.19 -15.92
C LYS A 135 -2.86 10.21 -14.83
N ALA A 136 -1.88 11.06 -14.56
CA ALA A 136 -1.99 12.12 -13.57
C ALA A 136 -1.61 13.46 -14.18
N GLN A 137 -2.13 14.52 -13.59
CA GLN A 137 -1.82 15.90 -13.93
C GLN A 137 -1.03 16.49 -12.77
N LEU A 138 0.17 17.00 -13.05
CA LEU A 138 0.96 17.67 -12.03
C LEU A 138 0.25 18.96 -11.61
N CYS A 139 -0.07 19.06 -10.33
CA CYS A 139 -0.61 20.25 -9.71
C CYS A 139 0.55 20.96 -9.02
N LEU A 140 0.83 22.19 -9.44
CA LEU A 140 1.66 23.07 -8.64
C LEU A 140 0.97 23.30 -7.29
N PRO A 141 1.73 23.43 -6.19
CA PRO A 141 1.14 23.73 -4.92
C PRO A 141 0.59 25.14 -5.05
N THR A 142 -0.74 25.27 -5.08
CA THR A 142 -1.35 26.58 -4.90
C THR A 142 -0.89 27.04 -3.53
N LYS A 143 0.03 28.02 -3.49
CA LYS A 143 0.39 28.73 -2.25
C LYS A 143 -0.86 29.46 -1.77
N THR A 144 -1.80 28.76 -1.15
CA THR A 144 -3.00 29.39 -0.64
C THR A 144 -3.58 28.63 0.53
N ALA A 145 -3.47 29.30 1.68
CA ALA A 145 -4.22 29.15 2.92
C ALA A 145 -4.25 27.76 3.55
N THR A 146 -3.59 27.66 4.70
CA THR A 146 -3.89 26.73 5.79
C THR A 146 -5.41 26.55 5.91
N GLN A 147 -5.96 25.54 5.24
CA GLN A 147 -7.26 25.00 5.63
C GLN A 147 -6.96 24.08 6.80
N SER A 148 -7.12 24.64 7.99
CA SER A 148 -7.36 23.84 9.18
C SER A 148 -8.54 22.93 8.88
N VAL A 149 -8.27 21.64 8.67
CA VAL A 149 -9.31 20.62 8.78
C VAL A 149 -9.73 20.63 10.25
N SER A 150 -10.77 21.40 10.57
CA SER A 150 -11.43 21.30 11.85
C SER A 150 -12.11 19.94 11.89
N PHE A 151 -11.44 18.96 12.48
CA PHE A 151 -12.15 17.80 13.00
C PHE A 151 -13.18 18.35 13.99
N ILE A 152 -14.45 17.99 13.80
CA ILE A 152 -15.45 18.11 14.85
C ILE A 152 -15.03 17.09 15.91
N GLY A 153 -14.11 17.52 16.79
CA GLY A 153 -13.74 16.78 17.97
C GLY A 153 -14.97 16.68 18.85
N LEU A 154 -15.42 15.46 19.11
CA LEU A 154 -16.18 15.19 20.32
C LEU A 154 -15.27 15.57 21.49
N GLN A 155 -15.57 16.72 22.11
CA GLN A 155 -14.89 17.16 23.32
C GLN A 155 -15.14 16.12 24.43
N PRO A 156 -14.11 15.52 25.03
CA PRO A 156 -14.29 14.70 26.22
C PRO A 156 -14.22 15.62 27.43
N GLU A 157 -15.27 16.41 27.66
CA GLU A 157 -15.47 17.04 28.96
C GLU A 157 -16.66 16.38 29.66
N THR A 158 -16.43 15.97 30.91
CA THR A 158 -17.39 15.49 31.91
C THR A 158 -17.93 14.06 31.78
N CYS A 159 -17.08 13.09 32.09
CA CYS A 159 -17.46 11.96 32.95
C CYS A 159 -16.38 11.77 34.03
N LEU A 160 -16.55 12.54 35.10
CA LEU A 160 -15.80 12.43 36.36
C LEU A 160 -15.95 11.03 36.98
N ASN A 161 -14.85 10.57 37.57
CA ASN A 161 -14.78 9.98 38.91
C ASN A 161 -15.86 8.96 39.29
N ALA A 162 -15.58 7.67 39.04
CA ALA A 162 -15.73 6.60 40.02
C ALA A 162 -15.32 5.27 39.39
N CYS A 163 -14.11 4.79 39.68
CA CYS A 163 -13.88 3.37 39.97
C CYS A 163 -12.46 3.22 40.56
N VAL A 164 -12.46 2.79 41.82
CA VAL A 164 -11.30 2.52 42.67
C VAL A 164 -10.32 1.58 41.96
N ALA A 165 -9.05 1.94 41.94
CA ALA A 165 -7.96 1.09 41.47
C ALA A 165 -7.84 -0.15 42.36
N PRO A 166 -7.84 -1.39 41.83
CA PRO A 166 -7.31 -2.51 42.57
C PRO A 166 -5.78 -2.56 42.38
N GLU A 167 -5.09 -2.63 43.51
CA GLU A 167 -3.65 -2.81 43.65
C GLU A 167 -3.11 -3.89 42.71
N PHE A 168 -2.25 -3.49 41.77
CA PHE A 168 -1.38 -4.43 41.07
C PHE A 168 -0.25 -4.83 42.03
N ARG A 169 -0.34 -6.04 42.60
CA ARG A 169 0.81 -6.70 43.22
C ARG A 169 1.83 -7.04 42.14
N THR A 170 2.97 -6.38 42.23
CA THR A 170 4.22 -6.67 41.56
C THR A 170 4.67 -8.11 41.86
N LEU A 171 4.75 -8.94 40.83
CA LEU A 171 5.66 -10.09 40.82
C LEU A 171 6.73 -9.78 39.77
N GLY A 172 7.94 -9.54 40.27
CA GLY A 172 9.06 -9.04 39.50
C GLY A 172 9.64 -10.06 38.53
N ALA A 173 9.93 -9.59 37.34
CA ALA A 173 11.20 -9.82 36.67
C ALA A 173 11.51 -8.54 35.89
N ALA A 174 12.67 -7.95 36.17
CA ALA A 174 13.12 -6.69 35.61
C ALA A 174 13.23 -6.79 34.08
N PHE A 175 12.57 -5.86 33.37
CA PHE A 175 12.93 -5.51 32.00
C PHE A 175 13.73 -4.21 32.07
N THR A 176 15.05 -4.32 31.91
CA THR A 176 15.93 -3.18 31.66
C THR A 176 15.74 -2.74 30.20
N PRO A 177 15.60 -1.44 29.92
CA PRO A 177 15.48 -0.91 28.56
C PRO A 177 16.87 -0.66 27.98
N GLU A 178 17.68 -1.70 27.86
CA GLU A 178 18.94 -1.66 27.13
C GLU A 178 19.06 -2.98 26.38
N ASP A 179 18.60 -2.99 25.13
CA ASP A 179 19.16 -3.77 24.02
C ASP A 179 18.35 -3.52 22.74
N GLY A 180 18.93 -2.70 21.85
CA GLY A 180 18.85 -2.92 20.42
C GLY A 180 17.57 -2.53 19.67
N LEU A 181 17.14 -1.26 19.73
CA LEU A 181 16.47 -0.66 18.56
C LEU A 181 17.53 0.07 17.73
N GLU A 182 18.35 -0.69 17.01
CA GLU A 182 19.15 -0.09 15.93
C GLU A 182 18.18 0.35 14.84
N VAL A 183 17.84 1.63 14.87
CA VAL A 183 17.21 2.33 13.76
C VAL A 183 18.20 2.26 12.60
N PHE A 184 18.03 1.28 11.72
CA PHE A 184 18.62 1.34 10.39
C PHE A 184 18.00 2.54 9.68
N GLN A 185 18.62 3.71 9.84
CA GLN A 185 18.54 4.80 8.89
C GLN A 185 19.14 4.28 7.59
N SER A 186 18.34 3.56 6.80
CA SER A 186 18.61 3.43 5.38
C SER A 186 18.70 4.85 4.85
N ALA A 187 19.87 5.22 4.33
CA ALA A 187 20.08 6.44 3.60
C ALA A 187 19.21 6.40 2.34
N ALA A 188 17.92 6.66 2.48
CA ALA A 188 17.05 7.01 1.39
C ALA A 188 17.59 8.34 0.87
N SER A 189 18.40 8.27 -0.19
CA SER A 189 18.85 9.40 -0.98
C SER A 189 17.62 10.26 -1.27
N ARG A 190 17.50 11.39 -0.56
CA ARG A 190 16.41 12.34 -0.71
C ARG A 190 16.57 12.98 -2.09
N PHE A 191 15.93 12.40 -3.11
CA PHE A 191 15.86 13.04 -4.42
C PHE A 191 14.84 14.18 -4.32
N ARG A 192 15.35 15.39 -4.07
CA ARG A 192 14.59 16.60 -4.41
C ARG A 192 14.40 16.60 -5.92
N ILE A 193 13.15 16.59 -6.37
CA ILE A 193 12.80 17.07 -7.70
C ILE A 193 13.03 18.57 -7.69
N ALA A 194 14.28 19.01 -7.89
CA ALA A 194 14.53 20.37 -8.29
C ALA A 194 14.24 20.44 -9.79
N PRO A 195 13.28 21.26 -10.26
CA PRO A 195 13.16 21.52 -11.69
C PRO A 195 14.44 22.26 -12.12
N LYS A 196 15.42 21.54 -12.66
CA LYS A 196 16.52 22.14 -13.41
C LYS A 196 15.97 22.48 -14.79
N GLY A 197 15.40 23.67 -14.91
CA GLY A 197 14.95 24.22 -16.17
C GLY A 197 14.12 25.47 -15.94
N SER A 198 14.51 26.57 -16.57
CA SER A 198 13.67 27.75 -16.72
C SER A 198 12.27 27.35 -17.20
N ALA A 199 11.24 27.85 -16.52
CA ALA A 199 9.84 27.53 -16.78
C ALA A 199 9.46 27.69 -18.26
N PRO A 200 8.91 26.65 -18.93
CA PRO A 200 8.10 26.85 -20.11
C PRO A 200 6.68 27.20 -19.66
N SER A 201 6.21 28.38 -20.07
CA SER A 201 4.82 28.79 -19.92
C SER A 201 3.93 28.04 -20.90
N SER A 202 3.27 26.95 -20.49
CA SER A 202 1.93 26.55 -20.99
C SER A 202 1.48 25.18 -20.43
N ALA A 203 0.56 25.22 -19.46
CA ALA A 203 -0.27 24.10 -18.96
C ALA A 203 0.48 22.91 -18.31
N PRO A 204 -0.14 22.20 -17.35
CA PRO A 204 0.57 21.30 -16.46
C PRO A 204 1.01 20.02 -17.19
N ASP A 205 2.30 19.72 -17.10
CA ASP A 205 2.90 18.48 -17.56
C ASP A 205 2.07 17.29 -17.03
N SER A 206 1.33 16.62 -17.90
CA SER A 206 0.71 15.35 -17.57
C SER A 206 1.79 14.29 -17.48
N CYS A 207 1.62 13.36 -16.55
CA CYS A 207 2.54 12.26 -16.33
C CYS A 207 1.78 10.96 -16.20
N VAL A 208 2.50 9.85 -16.32
CA VAL A 208 1.99 8.53 -16.02
C VAL A 208 2.64 8.06 -14.72
N VAL A 209 1.81 7.75 -13.72
CA VAL A 209 2.29 7.22 -12.44
C VAL A 209 1.97 5.74 -12.38
N ARG A 210 2.99 4.93 -12.11
CA ARG A 210 2.89 3.49 -11.89
C ARG A 210 3.19 3.17 -10.44
N VAL A 211 2.21 2.63 -9.75
CA VAL A 211 2.35 2.08 -8.39
C VAL A 211 2.41 0.56 -8.49
N SER A 212 3.43 -0.06 -7.92
CA SER A 212 3.55 -1.53 -7.92
C SER A 212 4.22 -2.08 -6.68
N SER A 213 4.00 -3.37 -6.38
CA SER A 213 4.62 -4.05 -5.23
C SER A 213 5.50 -5.23 -5.68
N PRO A 214 6.70 -4.96 -6.23
CA PRO A 214 7.61 -6.00 -6.70
C PRO A 214 8.06 -6.91 -5.55
N LYS A 215 8.46 -8.14 -5.89
CA LYS A 215 9.02 -9.10 -4.94
C LYS A 215 10.44 -8.69 -4.57
N THR A 216 10.80 -8.70 -3.28
CA THR A 216 12.18 -8.39 -2.87
C THR A 216 13.14 -9.56 -2.97
N SER A 217 12.64 -10.80 -2.78
CA SER A 217 13.47 -12.00 -2.85
C SER A 217 13.61 -12.50 -4.30
N GLY A 218 14.84 -12.48 -4.81
CA GLY A 218 15.20 -12.83 -6.18
C GLY A 218 15.93 -11.68 -6.91
N PRO A 219 16.42 -11.88 -8.14
CA PRO A 219 17.19 -10.88 -8.89
C PRO A 219 16.39 -9.64 -9.35
N GLY A 220 15.24 -9.33 -8.73
CA GLY A 220 14.17 -8.49 -9.29
C GLY A 220 13.99 -7.06 -8.78
N PRO A 221 14.03 -6.73 -7.48
CA PRO A 221 13.58 -5.41 -7.00
C PRO A 221 14.57 -4.29 -7.36
N LEU A 222 15.87 -4.58 -7.32
CA LEU A 222 16.95 -3.64 -7.66
C LEU A 222 17.14 -3.49 -9.17
N ASN A 223 16.49 -4.33 -9.97
CA ASN A 223 16.70 -4.38 -11.41
C ASN A 223 15.66 -3.58 -12.19
N GLU A 224 14.49 -3.24 -11.65
CA GLU A 224 13.54 -2.40 -12.40
C GLU A 224 14.07 -1.00 -12.66
N THR A 225 14.76 -0.42 -11.69
CA THR A 225 15.44 0.86 -11.86
C THR A 225 16.55 0.75 -12.88
N ALA A 226 17.40 -0.28 -12.76
CA ALA A 226 18.48 -0.51 -13.69
C ALA A 226 17.95 -0.78 -15.11
N MET A 227 16.87 -1.55 -15.25
CA MET A 227 16.18 -1.82 -16.51
C MET A 227 15.54 -0.56 -17.09
N ALA A 228 14.80 0.22 -16.29
CA ALA A 228 14.18 1.46 -16.75
C ALA A 228 15.24 2.47 -17.22
N SER A 229 16.36 2.57 -16.50
CA SER A 229 17.50 3.40 -16.92
C SER A 229 18.21 2.85 -18.16
N ALA A 230 18.49 1.55 -18.22
CA ALA A 230 19.15 0.90 -19.36
C ALA A 230 18.32 0.93 -20.64
N CYS A 231 17.00 0.98 -20.49
CA CYS A 231 16.05 1.04 -21.58
C CYS A 231 15.52 2.46 -21.85
N SER A 232 15.98 3.46 -21.11
CA SER A 232 15.51 4.85 -21.28
C SER A 232 15.88 5.35 -22.68
N GLY A 233 14.90 5.87 -23.40
CA GLY A 233 15.07 6.36 -24.77
C GLY A 233 15.03 5.26 -25.85
N LEU A 234 14.84 3.98 -25.47
CA LEU A 234 14.55 2.93 -26.44
C LEU A 234 13.11 3.04 -26.94
N PHE A 235 12.94 2.61 -28.19
CA PHE A 235 11.65 2.67 -28.86
C PHE A 235 10.55 1.91 -28.07
N GLY A 236 9.39 2.54 -27.89
CA GLY A 236 8.21 1.94 -27.27
C GLY A 236 8.27 1.83 -25.74
N LEU A 237 9.32 2.36 -25.09
CA LEU A 237 9.47 2.33 -23.65
C LEU A 237 9.25 3.71 -23.02
N PRO A 238 8.50 3.78 -21.91
CA PRO A 238 8.19 5.05 -21.27
C PRO A 238 9.45 5.66 -20.66
N ILE A 239 9.62 6.97 -20.83
CA ILE A 239 10.71 7.70 -20.18
C ILE A 239 10.39 7.84 -18.69
N THR A 240 11.16 7.12 -17.87
CA THR A 240 11.06 7.21 -16.42
C THR A 240 11.72 8.51 -15.94
N GLN A 241 10.95 9.39 -15.30
CA GLN A 241 11.48 10.62 -14.69
C GLN A 241 12.13 10.31 -13.34
N THR A 242 11.42 9.59 -12.49
CA THR A 242 11.86 9.26 -11.14
C THR A 242 11.07 8.09 -10.58
N TRP A 243 11.54 7.53 -9.49
CA TRP A 243 10.84 6.51 -8.72
C TRP A 243 11.28 6.58 -7.27
N PHE A 244 10.43 6.08 -6.38
CA PHE A 244 10.72 6.03 -4.95
C PHE A 244 9.89 4.94 -4.27
N GLN A 245 10.34 4.51 -3.10
CA GLN A 245 9.57 3.63 -2.24
C GLN A 245 8.57 4.46 -1.44
N ALA A 246 7.30 4.05 -1.45
CA ALA A 246 6.28 4.70 -0.67
C ALA A 246 6.51 4.43 0.82
N CYS A 247 6.32 5.48 1.64
CA CYS A 247 6.42 5.41 3.09
C CYS A 247 5.13 5.93 3.73
N PHE A 248 4.86 5.48 4.96
CA PHE A 248 3.89 6.09 5.86
C PHE A 248 4.46 7.39 6.44
N LYS A 249 3.63 8.19 7.14
CA LYS A 249 4.05 9.43 7.80
C LYS A 249 5.22 9.25 8.77
N SER A 250 5.25 8.08 9.41
CA SER A 250 6.34 7.64 10.29
C SER A 250 7.69 7.45 9.59
N GLY A 251 7.76 7.55 8.26
CA GLY A 251 8.94 7.23 7.45
C GLY A 251 9.12 5.73 7.21
N ARG A 252 8.29 4.89 7.83
CA ARG A 252 8.32 3.43 7.63
C ARG A 252 7.84 3.08 6.22
N PRO A 253 8.51 2.17 5.50
CA PRO A 253 8.05 1.82 4.16
C PRO A 253 6.69 1.10 4.14
N VAL A 254 5.90 1.39 3.12
CA VAL A 254 4.66 0.66 2.81
C VAL A 254 5.05 -0.69 2.23
N SER A 255 4.92 -1.74 3.02
CA SER A 255 5.37 -3.09 2.64
C SER A 255 4.51 -4.17 3.30
N SER A 256 4.47 -5.36 2.69
CA SER A 256 3.92 -6.56 3.33
C SER A 256 4.68 -6.99 4.59
N ALA A 257 5.93 -6.54 4.76
CA ALA A 257 6.76 -6.86 5.92
C ALA A 257 6.15 -6.44 7.26
N LEU A 258 5.19 -5.52 7.26
CA LEU A 258 4.46 -5.11 8.47
C LEU A 258 3.64 -6.23 9.12
N PHE A 259 3.33 -7.27 8.34
CA PHE A 259 2.50 -8.38 8.78
C PHE A 259 3.31 -9.66 8.98
N GLU A 260 4.64 -9.55 8.89
CA GLU A 260 5.53 -10.66 9.18
C GLU A 260 5.72 -10.80 10.69
N PRO A 261 5.82 -12.04 11.19
CA PRO A 261 6.24 -12.25 12.56
C PRO A 261 7.65 -11.66 12.77
N THR A 262 7.87 -11.08 13.94
CA THR A 262 9.21 -10.68 14.39
C THR A 262 10.15 -11.89 14.42
N GLU A 263 11.46 -11.68 14.35
CA GLU A 263 12.50 -12.74 14.23
C GLU A 263 12.43 -13.84 15.31
N ASN A 264 11.76 -13.58 16.44
CA ASN A 264 11.53 -14.52 17.54
C ASN A 264 10.12 -15.17 17.54
N GLY A 265 9.30 -14.92 16.52
CA GLY A 265 7.92 -15.37 16.41
C GLY A 265 7.80 -16.75 15.75
N ASN A 266 6.82 -17.55 16.17
CA ASN A 266 6.56 -18.85 15.57
C ASN A 266 5.92 -18.70 14.17
N ASP A 267 6.78 -18.73 13.14
CA ASP A 267 6.51 -18.46 11.72
C ASP A 267 5.34 -19.25 11.13
N THR A 268 5.11 -20.46 11.65
CA THR A 268 4.13 -21.41 11.12
C THR A 268 2.67 -20.98 11.33
N SER A 269 2.42 -20.08 12.29
CA SER A 269 1.08 -19.72 12.72
C SER A 269 0.48 -18.50 12.01
N VAL A 270 1.34 -17.71 11.33
CA VAL A 270 0.98 -16.39 10.80
C VAL A 270 0.71 -16.42 9.29
N HIS A 271 1.31 -17.34 8.55
CA HIS A 271 1.19 -17.39 7.10
C HIS A 271 0.46 -18.63 6.59
N TRP A 272 -0.55 -18.42 5.74
CA TRP A 272 -1.27 -19.49 5.05
C TRP A 272 -1.00 -19.39 3.56
N SER A 273 -0.59 -20.50 2.96
CA SER A 273 -0.46 -20.59 1.51
C SER A 273 -1.84 -20.74 0.86
N PHE A 274 -2.08 -19.93 -0.18
CA PHE A 274 -3.24 -20.11 -1.06
C PHE A 274 -3.07 -21.26 -2.07
N SER A 275 -1.87 -21.85 -2.16
CA SER A 275 -1.64 -22.99 -3.05
C SER A 275 -2.03 -24.28 -2.35
N LYS A 276 -2.84 -25.11 -3.02
CA LYS A 276 -3.20 -26.46 -2.54
C LYS A 276 -1.98 -27.38 -2.38
N ASP A 277 -0.85 -27.06 -3.01
CA ASP A 277 0.30 -27.96 -3.17
C ASP A 277 1.49 -27.69 -2.24
N SER A 278 1.48 -26.62 -1.42
CA SER A 278 2.65 -26.29 -0.60
C SER A 278 2.62 -27.01 0.76
N LYS A 279 3.38 -28.11 0.88
CA LYS A 279 3.70 -28.75 2.17
C LYS A 279 4.61 -27.90 3.08
N VAL A 280 5.11 -26.77 2.57
CA VAL A 280 6.01 -25.85 3.26
C VAL A 280 5.35 -24.47 3.24
N ASN A 281 5.26 -23.81 4.40
CA ASN A 281 4.84 -22.41 4.44
C ASN A 281 5.87 -21.61 3.62
N PRO A 282 5.45 -20.95 2.53
CA PRO A 282 6.40 -20.19 1.72
C PRO A 282 6.97 -19.05 2.56
N ASP A 283 8.26 -18.77 2.40
CA ASP A 283 8.89 -17.57 2.96
C ASP A 283 8.01 -16.34 2.70
N PRO A 284 7.88 -15.45 3.69
CA PRO A 284 7.04 -14.28 3.55
C PRO A 284 7.48 -13.45 2.34
N ASP A 285 6.54 -13.21 1.44
CA ASP A 285 6.79 -12.49 0.19
C ASP A 285 6.78 -10.99 0.49
N ARG A 286 7.95 -10.49 0.89
CA ARG A 286 8.25 -9.07 1.12
C ARG A 286 8.07 -8.30 -0.18
N ARG A 287 7.14 -7.34 -0.17
CA ARG A 287 6.75 -6.55 -1.33
C ARG A 287 6.58 -5.09 -0.94
N PRO A 288 7.62 -4.25 -1.09
CA PRO A 288 7.51 -2.82 -0.88
C PRO A 288 6.64 -2.21 -1.98
N MET A 289 5.92 -1.16 -1.66
CA MET A 289 5.23 -0.35 -2.66
C MET A 289 6.20 0.64 -3.27
N ILE A 290 6.36 0.57 -4.59
CA ILE A 290 7.22 1.42 -5.41
C ILE A 290 6.34 2.27 -6.31
N ILE A 291 6.62 3.57 -6.33
CA ILE A 291 5.99 4.56 -7.20
C ILE A 291 7.01 4.95 -8.26
N CYS A 292 6.61 4.92 -9.52
CA CYS A 292 7.41 5.32 -10.67
C CYS A 292 6.64 6.37 -11.47
N ILE A 293 7.29 7.49 -11.75
CA ILE A 293 6.73 8.60 -12.52
C ILE A 293 7.39 8.58 -13.90
N MET A 294 6.56 8.57 -14.93
CA MET A 294 6.97 8.51 -16.33
C MET A 294 6.40 9.72 -17.06
N LYS A 295 7.15 10.22 -18.05
CA LYS A 295 6.64 11.25 -18.96
C LYS A 295 5.59 10.68 -19.89
N GLU A 296 4.60 11.50 -20.22
CA GLU A 296 3.77 11.26 -21.38
C GLU A 296 4.53 11.80 -22.61
N GLU A 297 5.38 10.97 -23.22
CA GLU A 297 6.02 11.28 -24.50
C GLU A 297 5.40 10.43 -25.62
N GLY A 298 5.14 11.06 -26.77
CA GLY A 298 4.46 10.47 -27.92
C GLY A 298 3.06 11.03 -28.15
N MET A 299 2.47 10.71 -29.31
CA MET A 299 1.06 11.00 -29.61
C MET A 299 0.21 9.78 -29.25
N SER A 300 -0.91 10.00 -28.57
CA SER A 300 -1.89 8.93 -28.37
C SER A 300 -2.53 8.60 -29.71
N LEU A 301 -2.58 7.31 -30.08
CA LEU A 301 -3.29 6.85 -31.27
C LEU A 301 -4.78 7.21 -31.25
N GLU A 302 -5.35 7.42 -30.05
CA GLU A 302 -6.74 7.87 -29.88
C GLU A 302 -6.97 9.33 -30.31
N ARG A 303 -5.89 10.12 -30.43
CA ARG A 303 -5.95 11.53 -30.82
C ARG A 303 -5.69 11.75 -32.30
N CYS A 304 -5.44 10.68 -33.07
CA CYS A 304 -5.17 10.80 -34.49
C CYS A 304 -6.41 11.35 -35.21
N ALA A 305 -6.26 12.50 -35.88
CA ALA A 305 -7.36 13.15 -36.59
C ALA A 305 -7.74 12.44 -37.91
N GLY A 306 -6.87 11.55 -38.41
CA GLY A 306 -7.07 10.80 -39.65
C GLY A 306 -6.00 9.74 -39.88
N ALA A 307 -6.05 9.09 -41.05
CA ALA A 307 -5.15 7.99 -41.41
C ALA A 307 -3.68 8.41 -41.53
N GLU A 308 -3.40 9.65 -41.96
CA GLU A 308 -2.05 10.19 -42.08
C GLU A 308 -1.40 10.38 -40.70
N ASP A 309 -2.12 11.02 -39.78
CA ASP A 309 -1.71 11.22 -38.38
C ASP A 309 -1.52 9.87 -37.65
N LEU A 310 -2.36 8.88 -37.97
CA LEU A 310 -2.19 7.51 -37.49
C LEU A 310 -0.90 6.87 -38.05
N CYS A 311 -0.65 7.00 -39.34
CA CYS A 311 0.58 6.50 -39.97
C CYS A 311 1.83 7.17 -39.39
N GLU A 312 1.80 8.49 -39.18
CA GLU A 312 2.88 9.24 -38.54
C GLU A 312 3.10 8.78 -37.10
N SER A 313 2.02 8.63 -36.34
CA SER A 313 2.07 8.12 -34.97
C SER A 313 2.62 6.70 -34.90
N ILE A 314 2.24 5.81 -35.83
CA ILE A 314 2.79 4.46 -35.93
C ILE A 314 4.25 4.49 -36.36
N LEU A 315 4.65 5.33 -37.31
CA LEU A 315 6.05 5.46 -37.72
C LEU A 315 6.92 6.01 -36.59
N HIS A 316 6.45 7.03 -35.87
CA HIS A 316 7.06 7.49 -34.63
C HIS A 316 7.12 6.36 -33.61
N ALA A 317 6.03 5.58 -33.50
CA ALA A 317 5.92 4.37 -32.71
C ALA A 317 6.58 3.12 -33.35
N LEU A 318 7.51 3.27 -34.29
CA LEU A 318 8.34 2.17 -34.78
C LEU A 318 9.80 2.60 -34.87
N LEU A 319 10.02 3.87 -35.21
CA LEU A 319 11.33 4.45 -35.48
C LEU A 319 11.87 5.27 -34.31
N GLY A 320 11.02 5.66 -33.34
CA GLY A 320 11.42 6.46 -32.18
C GLY A 320 11.87 7.89 -32.50
N ALA A 321 11.63 8.35 -33.73
CA ALA A 321 11.99 9.70 -34.18
C ALA A 321 10.72 10.52 -34.42
N LYS A 322 10.71 11.77 -33.93
CA LYS A 322 9.80 12.80 -34.46
C LYS A 322 10.21 13.08 -35.89
N LEU A 323 9.40 12.64 -36.85
CA LEU A 323 9.50 13.09 -38.22
C LEU A 323 9.21 14.59 -38.20
N SER A 324 10.26 15.39 -38.37
CA SER A 324 10.11 16.82 -38.58
C SER A 324 9.78 16.97 -40.07
N ILE A 325 8.50 17.12 -40.38
CA ILE A 325 8.03 17.48 -41.72
C ILE A 325 7.85 19.00 -41.77
#